data_AF-A0A924YZ76-F1
#
_entry.id   AF-A0A924YZ76-F1
#
_cell.length_a   1.000
_cell.length_b   1.000
_cell.length_c   1.000
_cell.angle_alpha   90.00
_cell.angle_beta   90.00
_cell.angle_gamma   90.00
#
_symmetry.space_group_name_H-M   'P 1'
#
loop_
_entity.id
_entity.type
_entity.pdbx_description
1 polymer ?
#
loop_
_entity_poly.entity_id
_entity_poly.type
_entity_poly.pdbx_seq_one_letter_code
_entity_poly.pdbx_strand_id
1 'polypeptide(L)'
;MSHVKSSSKVKDEHHWDVAVQRYVLSGVGLPIGSTKLMHINTQTCLFPDLTDLFTIVDITAEVDLLLPEISDKLRQLRAILTENLEPTLAIGKHCANPNPCPFTQACWQQVPEVSIFTIPRLDWKKKDMLLAQGVLAIVDLPLNYPLSENQRTYVDSTFSNQPVVDRAAIAVSLTELTYPVHFFDFESQNPAIPRFDGLKPYEQFPFQHSCHVLHEGGQVEHWEYLHCDSQNTDSVCLYP
;
A
#
# COMPACT_ATOMS: atom_id res chain seq x y z
N MET A 1 -3.47 -9.33 -29.02
CA MET A 1 -4.01 -9.67 -27.70
C MET A 1 -3.96 -8.42 -26.83
N SER A 2 -4.96 -8.19 -25.99
CA SER A 2 -4.96 -7.09 -25.00
C SER A 2 -5.12 -7.65 -23.60
N HIS A 3 -4.31 -7.17 -22.66
CA HIS A 3 -4.41 -7.47 -21.23
C HIS A 3 -4.79 -6.21 -20.46
N VAL A 4 -5.82 -6.29 -19.62
CA VAL A 4 -6.34 -5.13 -18.88
C VAL A 4 -5.82 -5.12 -17.45
N LYS A 5 -5.38 -3.96 -16.97
CA LYS A 5 -5.01 -3.71 -15.57
C LYS A 5 -5.75 -2.47 -15.06
N SER A 6 -6.08 -2.51 -13.78
CA SER A 6 -6.62 -1.34 -13.07
C SER A 6 -5.55 -0.28 -12.76
N SER A 7 -4.26 -0.56 -12.98
CA SER A 7 -3.20 0.44 -12.77
C SER A 7 -3.36 1.67 -13.66
N SER A 8 -2.68 2.76 -13.31
CA SER A 8 -2.60 3.99 -14.13
C SER A 8 -1.42 4.02 -15.10
N LYS A 9 -0.60 2.97 -15.11
CA LYS A 9 0.57 2.82 -16.00
C LYS A 9 0.98 1.36 -16.16
N VAL A 10 1.83 1.11 -17.15
CA VAL A 10 2.57 -0.14 -17.31
C VAL A 10 3.59 -0.29 -16.16
N LYS A 11 3.77 -1.53 -15.67
CA LYS A 11 4.77 -1.92 -14.66
C LYS A 11 5.52 -3.14 -15.17
N ASP A 12 6.72 -3.37 -14.65
CA ASP A 12 7.59 -4.48 -15.07
C ASP A 12 6.89 -5.85 -14.94
N GLU A 13 6.16 -6.07 -13.85
CA GLU A 13 5.38 -7.30 -13.59
C GLU A 13 4.32 -7.58 -14.67
N HIS A 14 3.79 -6.53 -15.32
CA HIS A 14 2.77 -6.71 -16.37
C HIS A 14 3.35 -7.34 -17.64
N HIS A 15 4.62 -7.11 -17.96
CA HIS A 15 5.26 -7.73 -19.12
C HIS A 15 5.32 -9.24 -18.95
N TRP A 16 5.65 -9.73 -17.74
CA TRP A 16 5.65 -11.15 -17.42
C TRP A 16 4.25 -11.77 -17.52
N ASP A 17 3.23 -11.10 -16.99
CA ASP A 17 1.83 -11.58 -17.09
C ASP A 17 1.42 -11.80 -18.55
N VAL A 18 1.71 -10.82 -19.42
CA VAL A 18 1.34 -10.86 -20.83
C VAL A 18 2.22 -11.86 -21.60
N ALA A 19 3.50 -11.99 -21.23
CA ALA A 19 4.40 -12.93 -21.87
C ALA A 19 3.97 -14.39 -21.62
N VAL A 20 3.58 -14.73 -20.39
CA VAL A 20 3.03 -16.06 -20.06
C VAL A 20 1.75 -16.33 -20.85
N GLN A 21 0.83 -15.35 -20.91
CA GLN A 21 -0.40 -15.50 -21.69
C GLN A 21 -0.11 -15.71 -23.19
N ARG A 22 0.78 -14.91 -23.77
CA ARG A 22 1.18 -15.05 -25.18
C ARG A 22 1.84 -16.39 -25.45
N TYR A 23 2.71 -16.85 -24.56
CA TYR A 23 3.34 -18.17 -24.65
C TYR A 23 2.30 -19.29 -24.70
N VAL A 24 1.31 -19.28 -23.80
CA VAL A 24 0.23 -20.27 -23.77
C VAL A 24 -0.59 -20.25 -25.06
N LEU A 25 -1.04 -19.06 -25.50
CA LEU A 25 -1.83 -18.92 -26.72
C LEU A 25 -1.08 -19.36 -27.97
N SER A 26 0.21 -19.01 -28.06
CA SER A 26 1.06 -19.42 -29.18
C SER A 26 1.29 -20.93 -29.17
N GLY A 27 1.45 -21.53 -27.99
CA GLY A 27 1.62 -22.97 -27.81
C GLY A 27 0.39 -23.81 -28.23
N VAL A 28 -0.82 -23.24 -28.17
CA VAL A 28 -2.05 -23.87 -28.69
C VAL A 28 -2.29 -23.56 -30.17
N GLY A 29 -1.34 -22.92 -30.86
CA GLY A 29 -1.39 -22.64 -32.29
C GLY A 29 -2.14 -21.36 -32.67
N LEU A 30 -2.47 -20.48 -31.71
CA LEU A 30 -3.07 -19.18 -32.02
C LEU A 30 -1.99 -18.18 -32.42
N PRO A 31 -2.01 -17.62 -33.64
CA PRO A 31 -1.03 -16.63 -34.06
C PRO A 31 -1.31 -15.28 -33.36
N ILE A 32 -0.37 -14.85 -32.51
CA ILE A 32 -0.45 -13.56 -31.82
C ILE A 32 0.50 -12.56 -32.49
N GLY A 33 -0.06 -11.65 -33.30
CA GLY A 33 0.71 -10.64 -34.03
C GLY A 33 1.16 -9.43 -33.20
N SER A 34 0.46 -9.12 -32.11
CA SER A 34 0.84 -8.05 -31.17
C SER A 34 0.24 -8.27 -29.78
N THR A 35 0.90 -7.71 -28.77
CA THR A 35 0.46 -7.69 -27.38
C THR A 35 0.36 -6.27 -26.85
N LYS A 36 -0.82 -5.93 -26.32
CA LYS A 36 -1.13 -4.61 -25.80
C LYS A 36 -1.49 -4.70 -24.32
N LEU A 37 -1.07 -3.71 -23.54
CA LEU A 37 -1.56 -3.50 -22.18
C LEU A 37 -2.56 -2.34 -22.19
N MET A 38 -3.71 -2.56 -21.58
CA MET A 38 -4.69 -1.51 -21.31
C MET A 38 -4.62 -1.14 -19.83
N HIS A 39 -4.43 0.14 -19.53
CA HIS A 39 -4.41 0.67 -18.17
C HIS A 39 -5.32 1.90 -18.07
N ILE A 40 -5.75 2.23 -16.86
CA ILE A 40 -6.64 3.37 -16.62
C ILE A 40 -5.93 4.69 -16.99
N ASN A 41 -6.63 5.54 -17.73
CA ASN A 41 -6.16 6.86 -18.11
C ASN A 41 -6.51 7.89 -17.04
N THR A 42 -5.55 8.27 -16.21
CA THR A 42 -5.74 9.28 -15.16
C THR A 42 -5.37 10.70 -15.62
N GLN A 43 -4.99 10.89 -16.88
CA GLN A 43 -4.46 12.16 -17.38
C GLN A 43 -5.55 13.01 -18.03
N THR A 44 -6.33 12.40 -18.94
CA THR A 44 -7.30 13.11 -19.78
C THR A 44 -8.74 12.64 -19.61
N CYS A 45 -8.98 11.45 -19.07
CA CYS A 45 -10.34 10.94 -18.86
C CYS A 45 -11.04 11.68 -17.71
N LEU A 46 -12.26 12.15 -17.98
CA LEU A 46 -13.11 12.90 -17.06
C LEU A 46 -14.54 12.38 -17.17
N PHE A 47 -15.20 12.13 -16.05
CA PHE A 47 -16.63 11.84 -16.06
C PHE A 47 -17.45 13.07 -16.54
N PRO A 48 -18.54 12.89 -17.30
CA PRO A 48 -19.18 11.62 -17.69
C PRO A 48 -18.63 10.95 -18.95
N ASP A 49 -17.71 11.58 -19.69
CA ASP A 49 -17.14 11.00 -20.91
C ASP A 49 -16.01 10.01 -20.61
N LEU A 50 -16.37 8.73 -20.53
CA LEU A 50 -15.45 7.63 -20.29
C LEU A 50 -14.91 6.99 -21.57
N THR A 51 -15.06 7.63 -22.74
CA THR A 51 -14.61 7.07 -24.02
C THR A 51 -13.09 6.82 -24.04
N ASP A 52 -12.32 7.66 -23.35
CA ASP A 52 -10.86 7.54 -23.18
C ASP A 52 -10.46 6.96 -21.80
N LEU A 53 -11.30 6.10 -21.20
CA LEU A 53 -11.03 5.50 -19.87
C LEU A 53 -9.74 4.66 -19.86
N PHE A 54 -9.38 4.07 -20.98
CA PHE A 54 -8.21 3.21 -21.10
C PHE A 54 -7.16 3.79 -22.04
N THR A 55 -5.94 3.92 -21.53
CA THR A 55 -4.75 4.06 -22.38
C THR A 55 -4.32 2.67 -22.84
N ILE A 56 -4.12 2.52 -24.15
CA ILE A 56 -3.65 1.27 -24.76
C ILE A 56 -2.18 1.45 -25.17
N VAL A 57 -1.31 0.65 -24.59
CA VAL A 57 0.13 0.66 -24.88
C VAL A 57 0.51 -0.64 -25.57
N ASP A 58 1.16 -0.54 -26.73
CA ASP A 58 1.77 -1.71 -27.37
C ASP A 58 3.05 -2.06 -26.60
N ILE A 59 3.12 -3.29 -26.09
CA ILE A 59 4.26 -3.81 -25.32
C ILE A 59 4.85 -5.06 -26.00
N THR A 60 4.67 -5.20 -27.31
CA THR A 60 5.07 -6.38 -28.07
C THR A 60 6.57 -6.63 -27.98
N ALA A 61 7.39 -5.58 -28.14
CA ALA A 61 8.84 -5.70 -28.12
C ALA A 61 9.35 -6.15 -26.74
N GLU A 62 8.81 -5.57 -25.67
CA GLU A 62 9.16 -5.91 -24.29
C GLU A 62 8.76 -7.35 -23.96
N VAL A 63 7.58 -7.78 -24.41
CA VAL A 63 7.11 -9.17 -24.25
C VAL A 63 7.97 -10.14 -25.05
N ASP A 64 8.34 -9.81 -26.28
CA ASP A 64 9.19 -10.65 -27.15
C ASP A 64 10.53 -10.97 -26.50
N LEU A 65 11.13 -10.01 -25.78
CA LEU A 65 12.37 -10.21 -25.05
C LEU A 65 12.26 -11.25 -23.93
N LEU A 66 11.06 -11.42 -23.33
CA LEU A 66 10.83 -12.35 -22.23
C LEU A 66 10.48 -13.77 -22.70
N LEU A 67 9.93 -13.92 -23.91
CA LEU A 67 9.46 -15.22 -24.42
C LEU A 67 10.51 -16.33 -24.37
N PRO A 68 11.80 -16.09 -24.72
CA PRO A 68 12.83 -17.14 -24.66
C PRO A 68 13.05 -17.68 -23.25
N GLU A 69 12.87 -16.87 -22.21
CA GLU A 69 13.08 -17.27 -20.82
C GLU A 69 11.95 -18.12 -20.24
N ILE A 70 10.74 -18.05 -20.82
CA ILE A 70 9.54 -18.65 -20.23
C ILE A 70 9.68 -20.17 -20.08
N SER A 71 10.19 -20.85 -21.10
CA SER A 71 10.32 -22.31 -21.08
C SER A 71 11.22 -22.79 -19.92
N ASP A 72 12.35 -22.10 -19.72
CA ASP A 72 13.28 -22.44 -18.64
C ASP A 72 12.72 -22.06 -17.27
N LYS A 73 12.04 -20.92 -17.13
CA LYS A 73 11.34 -20.57 -15.88
C LYS A 73 10.24 -21.56 -15.54
N LEU A 74 9.42 -21.99 -16.51
CA LEU A 74 8.40 -23.01 -16.30
C LEU A 74 9.01 -24.35 -15.86
N ARG A 75 10.17 -24.72 -16.41
CA ARG A 75 10.91 -25.92 -15.96
C ARG A 75 11.33 -25.78 -14.50
N GLN A 76 11.92 -24.65 -14.12
CA GLN A 76 12.37 -24.38 -12.74
C GLN A 76 11.17 -24.39 -11.77
N LEU A 77 10.09 -23.70 -12.09
CA LEU A 77 8.88 -23.64 -11.26
C LEU A 77 8.24 -25.03 -11.09
N ARG A 78 8.19 -25.83 -12.16
CA ARG A 78 7.69 -27.22 -12.06
C ARG A 78 8.59 -28.10 -11.21
N ALA A 79 9.91 -27.93 -11.27
CA ALA A 79 10.83 -28.66 -10.40
C ALA A 79 10.56 -28.34 -8.93
N ILE A 80 10.41 -27.05 -8.59
CA ILE A 80 10.05 -26.60 -7.24
C ILE A 80 8.73 -27.25 -6.77
N LEU A 81 7.71 -27.32 -7.64
CA LEU A 81 6.43 -27.96 -7.29
C LEU A 81 6.53 -29.47 -7.02
N THR A 82 7.59 -30.13 -7.49
CA THR A 82 7.83 -31.56 -7.23
C THR A 82 8.69 -31.81 -5.99
N GLU A 83 9.28 -30.75 -5.41
CA GLU A 83 10.06 -30.86 -4.19
C GLU A 83 9.12 -30.94 -2.97
N ASN A 84 9.37 -31.92 -2.10
CA ASN A 84 8.69 -32.04 -0.80
C ASN A 84 9.48 -31.36 0.33
N LEU A 85 10.45 -30.51 -0.03
CA LEU A 85 11.31 -29.82 0.92
C LEU A 85 10.93 -28.34 0.94
N GLU A 86 10.80 -27.81 2.15
CA GLU A 86 10.62 -26.38 2.35
C GLU A 86 11.89 -25.64 1.90
N PRO A 87 11.76 -24.52 1.13
CA PRO A 87 12.90 -23.71 0.76
C PRO A 87 13.66 -23.22 1.99
N THR A 88 14.99 -23.35 1.97
CA THR A 88 15.85 -22.81 3.03
C THR A 88 16.06 -21.32 2.83
N LEU A 89 15.02 -20.53 3.12
CA LEU A 89 15.06 -19.06 3.01
C LEU A 89 14.70 -18.45 4.37
N ALA A 90 15.65 -17.72 4.97
CA ALA A 90 15.39 -16.98 6.20
C ALA A 90 14.42 -15.81 5.95
N ILE A 91 13.72 -15.36 6.99
CA ILE A 91 12.87 -14.17 6.92
C ILE A 91 13.67 -12.94 6.47
N GLY A 92 13.05 -12.05 5.70
CA GLY A 92 13.76 -10.89 5.14
C GLY A 92 12.85 -9.91 4.41
N LYS A 93 13.48 -8.95 3.69
CA LYS A 93 12.77 -7.89 2.95
C LYS A 93 11.73 -8.42 1.96
N HIS A 94 11.96 -9.61 1.41
CA HIS A 94 11.05 -10.26 0.47
C HIS A 94 9.71 -10.66 1.12
N CYS A 95 9.61 -10.76 2.44
CA CYS A 95 8.35 -11.11 3.12
C CYS A 95 7.23 -10.09 2.91
N ALA A 96 7.56 -8.85 2.52
CA ALA A 96 6.60 -7.77 2.29
C ALA A 96 6.76 -7.07 0.93
N ASN A 97 7.63 -7.57 0.04
CA ASN A 97 7.98 -6.90 -1.21
C ASN A 97 8.12 -7.92 -2.34
N PRO A 98 7.42 -7.76 -3.48
CA PRO A 98 6.53 -6.65 -3.85
C PRO A 98 5.16 -6.66 -3.18
N ASN A 99 4.74 -7.81 -2.67
CA ASN A 99 3.46 -7.99 -1.98
C ASN A 99 3.67 -8.78 -0.68
N PRO A 100 2.72 -8.72 0.28
CA PRO A 100 2.77 -9.54 1.48
C PRO A 100 2.93 -11.04 1.17
N CYS A 101 3.89 -11.69 1.81
CA CYS A 101 4.14 -13.12 1.63
C CYS A 101 3.02 -13.93 2.29
N PRO A 102 2.39 -14.88 1.58
CA PRO A 102 1.32 -15.71 2.14
C PRO A 102 1.80 -16.68 3.23
N PHE A 103 3.10 -16.92 3.33
CA PHE A 103 3.71 -17.82 4.32
C PHE A 103 4.26 -17.11 5.55
N THR A 104 4.01 -15.80 5.70
CA THR A 104 4.53 -15.00 6.83
C THR A 104 4.20 -15.66 8.17
N GLN A 105 2.98 -16.15 8.38
CA GLN A 105 2.58 -16.80 9.62
C GLN A 105 3.42 -18.04 9.97
N ALA A 106 3.86 -18.81 8.96
CA ALA A 106 4.68 -20.00 9.18
C ALA A 106 6.16 -19.62 9.41
N CYS A 107 6.72 -18.77 8.55
CA CYS A 107 8.14 -18.40 8.64
C CYS A 107 8.45 -17.53 9.88
N TRP A 108 7.47 -16.78 10.39
CA TRP A 108 7.66 -15.83 11.50
C TRP A 108 7.28 -16.38 12.88
N GLN A 109 7.00 -17.68 13.02
CA GLN A 109 6.57 -18.27 14.30
C GLN A 109 7.54 -18.02 15.46
N GLN A 110 8.84 -17.87 15.17
CA GLN A 110 9.89 -17.62 16.15
C GLN A 110 10.11 -16.13 16.43
N VAL A 111 9.46 -15.24 15.68
CA VAL A 111 9.59 -13.79 15.85
C VAL A 111 8.65 -13.34 16.97
N PRO A 112 9.17 -12.78 18.07
CA PRO A 112 8.31 -12.26 19.13
C PRO A 112 7.47 -11.07 18.65
N GLU A 113 6.32 -10.84 19.29
CA GLU A 113 5.47 -9.67 19.04
C GLU A 113 6.27 -8.37 19.15
N VAL A 114 7.13 -8.29 20.18
CA VAL A 114 8.08 -7.20 20.39
C VAL A 114 9.46 -7.60 19.87
N SER A 115 9.80 -7.14 18.67
CA SER A 115 11.00 -7.59 17.94
C SER A 115 11.72 -6.45 17.24
N ILE A 116 12.89 -6.73 16.69
CA ILE A 116 13.63 -5.78 15.86
C ILE A 116 12.82 -5.24 14.66
N PHE A 117 11.77 -5.96 14.25
CA PHE A 117 10.89 -5.57 13.16
C PHE A 117 9.88 -4.48 13.53
N THR A 118 9.57 -4.32 14.83
CA THR A 118 8.64 -3.30 15.32
C THR A 118 9.32 -1.95 15.59
N ILE A 119 10.66 -1.91 15.58
CA ILE A 119 11.43 -0.68 15.76
C ILE A 119 11.13 0.30 14.60
N PRO A 120 10.58 1.49 14.89
CA PRO A 120 10.16 2.43 13.86
C PRO A 120 11.29 2.82 12.91
N ARG A 121 11.02 2.70 11.60
CA ARG A 121 11.93 3.08 10.51
C ARG A 121 13.35 2.48 10.63
N LEU A 122 13.49 1.32 11.28
CA LEU A 122 14.75 0.59 11.27
C LEU A 122 15.01 0.02 9.88
N ASP A 123 16.12 0.41 9.27
CA ASP A 123 16.49 0.01 7.92
C ASP A 123 16.77 -1.50 7.83
N TRP A 124 16.59 -2.07 6.63
CA TRP A 124 16.76 -3.50 6.42
C TRP A 124 18.21 -3.96 6.59
N LYS A 125 19.21 -3.12 6.31
CA LYS A 125 20.62 -3.49 6.51
C LYS A 125 20.91 -3.74 7.99
N LYS A 126 20.38 -2.90 8.87
CA LYS A 126 20.45 -3.09 10.33
C LYS A 126 19.72 -4.36 10.78
N LYS A 127 18.52 -4.61 10.24
CA LYS A 127 17.75 -5.84 10.54
C LYS A 127 18.51 -7.09 10.10
N ASP A 128 19.06 -7.11 8.90
CA ASP A 128 19.84 -8.25 8.37
C ASP A 128 21.07 -8.52 9.24
N MET A 129 21.76 -7.48 9.71
CA MET A 129 22.89 -7.62 10.63
C MET A 129 22.48 -8.23 11.97
N LEU A 130 21.33 -7.83 12.52
CA LEU A 130 20.80 -8.39 13.78
C LEU A 130 20.32 -9.83 13.58
N LEU A 131 19.65 -10.14 12.48
CA LEU A 131 19.25 -11.50 12.11
C LEU A 131 20.46 -12.44 11.97
N ALA A 132 21.54 -11.98 11.33
CA ALA A 132 22.78 -12.74 11.21
C ALA A 132 23.45 -13.01 12.57
N GLN A 133 23.13 -12.23 13.60
CA GLN A 133 23.58 -12.41 14.98
C GLN A 133 22.59 -13.23 15.83
N GLY A 134 21.47 -13.68 15.25
CA GLY A 134 20.40 -14.38 15.97
C GLY A 134 19.56 -13.47 16.86
N VAL A 135 19.65 -12.15 16.71
CA VAL A 135 18.90 -11.18 17.50
C VAL A 135 17.53 -10.94 16.86
N LEU A 136 16.47 -11.43 17.51
CA LEU A 136 15.09 -11.24 17.08
C LEU A 136 14.31 -10.34 18.02
N ALA A 137 14.42 -10.57 19.34
CA ALA A 137 13.73 -9.79 20.33
C ALA A 137 14.44 -8.46 20.56
N ILE A 138 13.68 -7.41 20.90
CA ILE A 138 14.26 -6.12 21.31
C ILE A 138 15.14 -6.29 22.56
N VAL A 139 14.77 -7.23 23.44
CA VAL A 139 15.51 -7.52 24.68
C VAL A 139 16.93 -8.04 24.45
N ASP A 140 17.17 -8.62 23.28
CA ASP A 140 18.46 -9.19 22.89
C ASP A 140 19.33 -8.17 22.13
N LEU A 141 18.87 -6.92 21.98
CA LEU A 141 19.66 -5.88 21.33
C LEU A 141 20.95 -5.60 22.12
N PRO A 142 22.10 -5.43 21.42
CA PRO A 142 23.30 -4.94 22.06
C PRO A 142 23.07 -3.58 22.73
N LEU A 143 23.53 -3.41 23.97
CA LEU A 143 23.30 -2.20 24.78
C LEU A 143 23.60 -0.90 24.00
N ASN A 144 24.73 -0.88 23.28
CA ASN A 144 25.21 0.26 22.50
C ASN A 144 24.87 0.17 21.01
N TYR A 145 23.83 -0.59 20.64
CA TYR A 145 23.42 -0.68 19.24
C TYR A 145 23.02 0.72 18.70
N PRO A 146 23.52 1.14 17.53
CA PRO A 146 23.30 2.49 17.03
C PRO A 146 21.84 2.69 16.57
N LEU A 147 21.08 3.42 17.39
CA LEU A 147 19.69 3.81 17.15
C LEU A 147 19.56 5.33 17.10
N SER A 148 18.61 5.85 16.34
CA SER A 148 18.22 7.26 16.47
C SER A 148 17.54 7.51 17.82
N GLU A 149 17.40 8.77 18.21
CA GLU A 149 16.71 9.15 19.45
C GLU A 149 15.30 8.54 19.53
N ASN A 150 14.47 8.69 18.48
CA ASN A 150 13.13 8.11 18.44
C ASN A 150 13.12 6.58 18.54
N GLN A 151 14.10 5.90 17.94
CA GLN A 151 14.23 4.45 18.02
C GLN A 151 14.66 4.02 19.43
N ARG A 152 15.56 4.77 20.06
CA ARG A 152 15.99 4.54 21.44
C ARG A 152 14.82 4.72 22.40
N THR A 153 14.08 5.81 22.28
CA THR A 153 12.86 6.06 23.06
C THR A 153 11.84 4.93 22.92
N TYR A 154 11.62 4.44 21.70
CA TYR A 154 10.74 3.29 21.46
C TYR A 154 11.24 2.03 22.18
N VAL A 155 12.53 1.71 22.06
CA VAL A 155 13.14 0.55 22.71
C VAL A 155 13.05 0.67 24.25
N ASP A 156 13.42 1.81 24.81
CA ASP A 156 13.43 2.04 26.26
C ASP A 156 12.00 2.06 26.85
N SER A 157 11.03 2.64 26.14
CA SER A 157 9.60 2.58 26.49
C SER A 157 9.08 1.15 26.52
N THR A 158 9.53 0.35 25.56
CA THR A 158 9.13 -1.06 25.44
C THR A 158 9.72 -1.89 26.58
N PHE A 159 10.99 -1.68 26.93
CA PHE A 159 11.64 -2.33 28.07
C PHE A 159 10.99 -1.96 29.41
N SER A 160 10.67 -0.68 29.60
CA SER A 160 10.06 -0.19 30.83
C SER A 160 8.57 -0.54 30.94
N ASN A 161 7.94 -0.95 29.84
CA ASN A 161 6.49 -1.13 29.72
C ASN A 161 5.72 0.10 30.24
N GLN A 162 6.27 1.29 29.99
CA GLN A 162 5.68 2.58 30.35
C GLN A 162 5.62 3.46 29.10
N PRO A 163 4.49 4.14 28.86
CA PRO A 163 4.42 5.09 27.77
C PRO A 163 5.31 6.30 28.08
N VAL A 164 6.11 6.70 27.10
CA VAL A 164 6.85 7.97 27.17
C VAL A 164 5.91 9.10 26.73
N VAL A 165 5.50 9.94 27.69
CA VAL A 165 4.57 11.06 27.46
C VAL A 165 5.22 12.37 27.89
N ASP A 166 5.49 13.25 26.93
CA ASP A 166 5.94 14.61 27.23
C ASP A 166 4.74 15.51 27.58
N ARG A 167 4.33 15.44 28.85
CA ARG A 167 3.19 16.22 29.36
C ARG A 167 3.42 17.73 29.26
N ALA A 168 4.67 18.19 29.37
CA ALA A 168 5.00 19.60 29.31
C ALA A 168 4.84 20.12 27.88
N ALA A 169 5.39 19.40 26.90
CA ALA A 169 5.21 19.73 25.49
C ALA A 169 3.73 19.70 25.09
N ILE A 170 2.98 18.67 25.50
CA ILE A 170 1.53 18.59 25.25
C ILE A 170 0.81 19.80 25.85
N ALA A 171 1.10 20.16 27.10
CA ALA A 171 0.47 21.32 27.74
C ALA A 171 0.74 22.61 26.96
N VAL A 172 1.99 22.84 26.53
CA VAL A 172 2.35 24.00 25.69
C VAL A 172 1.58 23.98 24.36
N SER A 173 1.57 22.85 23.64
CA SER A 173 0.82 22.74 22.39
C SER A 173 -0.69 22.99 22.57
N LEU A 174 -1.28 22.56 23.69
CA LEU A 174 -2.68 22.83 23.98
C LEU A 174 -2.97 24.31 24.26
N THR A 175 -1.99 25.10 24.74
CA THR A 175 -2.16 26.56 24.91
C THR A 175 -2.20 27.33 23.59
N GLU A 176 -1.74 26.73 22.49
CA GLU A 176 -1.75 27.35 21.17
C GLU A 176 -3.11 27.20 20.47
N LEU A 177 -4.02 26.38 21.02
CA LEU A 177 -5.35 26.17 20.46
C LEU A 177 -6.23 27.41 20.64
N THR A 178 -6.88 27.83 19.56
CA THR A 178 -7.87 28.90 19.56
C THR A 178 -9.28 28.32 19.44
N TYR A 179 -10.17 28.80 20.30
CA TYR A 179 -11.57 28.37 20.27
C TYR A 179 -12.36 29.11 19.18
N PRO A 180 -13.38 28.46 18.58
CA PRO A 180 -13.78 27.07 18.81
C PRO A 180 -12.82 26.04 18.17
N VAL A 181 -12.60 24.92 18.88
CA VAL A 181 -11.77 23.79 18.40
C VAL A 181 -12.64 22.85 17.59
N HIS A 182 -12.19 22.50 16.39
CA HIS A 182 -12.93 21.64 15.45
C HIS A 182 -12.30 20.26 15.37
N PHE A 183 -13.06 19.22 15.72
CA PHE A 183 -12.69 17.82 15.55
C PHE A 183 -13.35 17.32 14.26
N PHE A 184 -12.58 17.38 13.17
CA PHE A 184 -13.05 17.05 11.83
C PHE A 184 -12.61 15.65 11.42
N ASP A 185 -13.58 14.82 11.01
CA ASP A 185 -13.35 13.48 10.47
C ASP A 185 -14.14 13.32 9.17
N PHE A 186 -13.60 12.59 8.20
CA PHE A 186 -14.22 12.42 6.90
C PHE A 186 -13.86 11.11 6.23
N GLU A 187 -14.83 10.55 5.51
CA GLU A 187 -14.64 9.40 4.65
C GLU A 187 -14.52 9.83 3.20
N SER A 188 -13.65 9.14 2.47
CA SER A 188 -13.36 9.46 1.07
C SER A 188 -13.28 8.20 0.21
N GLN A 189 -13.49 8.38 -1.08
CA GLN A 189 -13.36 7.33 -2.08
C GLN A 189 -12.56 7.83 -3.27
N ASN A 190 -11.91 6.91 -3.98
CA ASN A 190 -11.13 7.18 -5.19
C ASN A 190 -11.28 6.02 -6.21
N PRO A 191 -12.47 5.82 -6.78
CA PRO A 191 -12.73 4.69 -7.66
C PRO A 191 -11.99 4.80 -9.01
N ALA A 192 -11.71 3.65 -9.62
CA ALA A 192 -11.14 3.58 -10.98
C ALA A 192 -12.08 4.15 -12.05
N ILE A 193 -13.40 4.07 -11.81
CA ILE A 193 -14.43 4.69 -12.65
C ILE A 193 -14.96 5.88 -11.86
N PRO A 194 -14.67 7.13 -12.28
CA PRO A 194 -15.18 8.32 -11.60
C PRO A 194 -16.72 8.36 -11.69
N ARG A 195 -17.34 9.01 -10.70
CA ARG A 195 -18.81 9.00 -10.52
C ARG A 195 -19.47 10.37 -10.66
N PHE A 196 -18.66 11.43 -10.68
CA PHE A 196 -19.10 12.80 -10.56
C PHE A 196 -18.48 13.64 -11.66
N ASP A 197 -19.27 14.56 -12.22
CA ASP A 197 -18.86 15.41 -13.33
C ASP A 197 -17.54 16.12 -13.02
N GLY A 198 -16.59 15.99 -13.95
CA GLY A 198 -15.25 16.57 -13.85
C GLY A 198 -14.23 15.75 -13.06
N LEU A 199 -14.62 14.63 -12.42
CA LEU A 199 -13.65 13.77 -11.73
C LEU A 199 -12.88 12.86 -12.69
N LYS A 200 -11.60 12.67 -12.39
CA LYS A 200 -10.71 11.70 -13.04
C LYS A 200 -10.76 10.34 -12.35
N PRO A 201 -10.40 9.25 -13.04
CA PRO A 201 -10.11 7.99 -12.40
C PRO A 201 -9.11 8.12 -11.25
N TYR A 202 -9.41 7.47 -10.12
CA TYR A 202 -8.63 7.52 -8.88
C TYR A 202 -8.50 8.91 -8.23
N GLU A 203 -9.29 9.90 -8.67
CA GLU A 203 -9.40 11.17 -7.97
C GLU A 203 -10.16 10.97 -6.65
N GLN A 204 -9.57 11.45 -5.56
CA GLN A 204 -10.13 11.29 -4.22
C GLN A 204 -11.17 12.37 -3.97
N PHE A 205 -12.36 11.96 -3.52
CA PHE A 205 -13.42 12.86 -3.09
C PHE A 205 -13.98 12.43 -1.73
N PRO A 206 -14.30 13.37 -0.83
CA PRO A 206 -15.03 13.06 0.39
C PRO A 206 -16.51 12.77 0.06
N PHE A 207 -17.12 11.84 0.78
CA PHE A 207 -18.55 11.54 0.64
C PHE A 207 -19.29 11.54 1.98
N GLN A 208 -18.56 11.57 3.10
CA GLN A 208 -19.13 11.67 4.43
C GLN A 208 -18.19 12.52 5.29
N HIS A 209 -18.74 13.33 6.19
CA HIS A 209 -17.94 13.97 7.24
C HIS A 209 -18.73 14.11 8.53
N SER A 210 -18.00 14.24 9.63
CA SER A 210 -18.51 14.71 10.92
C SER A 210 -17.56 15.78 11.48
N CYS A 211 -18.13 16.77 12.15
CA CYS A 211 -17.38 17.86 12.76
C CYS A 211 -17.98 18.17 14.13
N HIS A 212 -17.20 17.97 15.19
CA HIS A 212 -17.56 18.45 16.52
C HIS A 212 -16.88 19.79 16.77
N VAL A 213 -17.65 20.81 17.11
CA VAL A 213 -17.18 22.17 17.38
C VAL A 213 -17.26 22.42 18.88
N LEU A 214 -16.11 22.42 19.55
CA LEU A 214 -16.00 22.72 20.98
C LEU A 214 -15.74 24.22 21.16
N HIS A 215 -16.66 24.91 21.83
CA HIS A 215 -16.53 26.32 22.18
C HIS A 215 -15.81 26.51 23.52
N GLU A 216 -15.30 27.72 23.77
CA GLU A 216 -14.53 28.06 24.98
C GLU A 216 -15.31 27.76 26.28
N GLY A 217 -16.64 27.90 26.27
CA GLY A 217 -17.51 27.57 27.40
C GLY A 217 -17.77 26.07 27.62
N GLY A 218 -17.16 25.20 26.83
CA GLY A 218 -17.35 23.74 26.89
C GLY A 218 -18.58 23.21 26.14
N GLN A 219 -19.36 24.08 25.50
CA GLN A 219 -20.44 23.67 24.61
C GLN A 219 -19.86 22.97 23.38
N VAL A 220 -20.49 21.85 22.98
CA VAL A 220 -20.13 21.10 21.78
C VAL A 220 -21.31 21.11 20.81
N GLU A 221 -21.06 21.54 19.59
CA GLU A 221 -21.99 21.41 18.46
C GLU A 221 -21.53 20.28 17.54
N HIS A 222 -22.47 19.57 16.91
CA HIS A 222 -22.17 18.49 15.98
C HIS A 222 -22.76 18.79 14.61
N TRP A 223 -21.93 18.64 13.58
CA TRP A 223 -22.27 18.82 12.18
C TRP A 223 -21.90 17.55 11.43
N GLU A 224 -22.78 17.05 10.57
CA GLU A 224 -22.48 15.86 9.77
C GLU A 224 -23.06 15.96 8.37
N TYR A 225 -22.50 15.17 7.46
CA TYR A 225 -23.00 15.00 6.12
C TYR A 225 -22.72 13.59 5.62
N LEU A 226 -23.68 13.03 4.90
CA LEU A 226 -23.52 11.83 4.10
C LEU A 226 -24.10 12.08 2.70
N HIS A 227 -23.26 11.95 1.68
CA HIS A 227 -23.67 12.10 0.30
C HIS A 227 -24.42 10.84 -0.16
N CYS A 228 -25.71 11.00 -0.46
CA CYS A 228 -26.59 9.90 -0.88
C CYS A 228 -26.96 9.94 -2.37
N ASP A 229 -26.63 11.03 -3.07
CA ASP A 229 -27.04 11.26 -4.44
C ASP A 229 -25.99 10.80 -5.46
N SER A 230 -26.38 10.78 -6.73
CA SER A 230 -25.49 10.47 -7.86
C SER A 230 -24.97 11.72 -8.57
N GLN A 231 -25.30 12.92 -8.08
CA GLN A 231 -24.95 14.18 -8.70
C GLN A 231 -23.90 14.91 -7.87
N ASN A 232 -22.94 15.52 -8.55
CA ASN A 232 -21.93 16.38 -7.94
C ASN A 232 -22.50 17.77 -7.65
N THR A 233 -23.63 17.84 -6.93
CA THR A 233 -24.14 19.14 -6.52
C THR A 233 -23.34 19.57 -5.30
N ASP A 234 -22.50 20.60 -5.49
CA ASP A 234 -22.00 21.50 -4.44
C ASP A 234 -23.16 22.26 -3.75
N SER A 235 -24.32 21.62 -3.59
CA SER A 235 -25.34 22.05 -2.64
C SER A 235 -24.75 21.82 -1.27
N VAL A 236 -23.92 22.79 -0.88
CA VAL A 236 -23.65 23.25 0.46
C VAL A 236 -24.66 22.64 1.40
N CYS A 237 -24.22 21.67 2.20
CA CYS A 237 -25.00 21.22 3.34
C CYS A 237 -25.01 22.32 4.39
N LEU A 238 -25.87 23.29 4.13
CA LEU A 238 -26.36 24.23 5.11
C LEU A 238 -27.76 23.74 5.52
N TYR A 239 -27.83 23.32 6.78
CA TYR A 239 -28.98 23.25 7.69
C TYR A 239 -29.81 21.96 7.75
N PRO A 240 -30.50 21.72 8.89
CA PRO A 240 -30.49 22.45 10.18
C PRO A 240 -29.68 21.79 11.29
#